data_AF-A0A0F9JNK9-F1
#
_entry.id   AF-A0A0F9JNK9-F1
#
_cell.length_a   1.000
_cell.length_b   1.000
_cell.length_c   1.000
_cell.angle_alpha   90.00
_cell.angle_beta   90.00
_cell.angle_gamma   90.00
#
_symmetry.space_group_name_H-M   'P 1'
#
loop_
_entity.id
_entity.type
_entity.pdbx_description
1 polymer ?
#
loop_
_entity_poly.entity_id
_entity_poly.type
_entity_poly.pdbx_seq_one_letter_code
_entity_poly.pdbx_strand_id
1 'polypeptide(L)'
;MDEMFENWSETKEALLEGLDSRMKGIVSPVLENQKTYVLNEAAAAGATAAHDIAGFRKILIPMIRRIIPGTIATELVGVQPMQGPVGLIYSLRYKYGEALTHDTSQSPFGGFDLSAGDEAFGNVEQGQAGSPGTGNVLRAFYSGAAGSAAGSPGQPFPLGGADQAAGSSGIGAENAQPGAIDTTNATGIGWGSTQSALSGCTTGGSGSKIEGSGGRKMSLEVVSQAVEAQSRKLQAGWTIEAMQDLQAQHGLDIESEMTQALSAEIVQEIDAEIITDLLALAGTVQTFDGNPAGGFGGGAAGNYAPAYVGDRLANLGVIINYVCNEIARRTRRGAGNFIVVSPLIVSVLQSAAKSVFAPAIEGSFKGPNNTMLVGTLNGTIKVYSYLWNTAGTGVDLGAAAASPQVGVDDVILVGYKGGNGETDTGYFYAPYIPLMSSG
;
A
#
# COMPACT_ATOMS: atom_id res chain seq x y z
N MET A 1 36.68 17.55 69.28
CA MET A 1 35.66 18.14 70.18
C MET A 1 36.16 18.23 71.61
N ASP A 2 36.89 17.23 72.14
CA ASP A 2 37.66 17.39 73.39
C ASP A 2 38.74 18.48 73.28
N GLU A 3 39.41 18.60 72.14
CA GLU A 3 40.39 19.69 71.88
C GLU A 3 39.77 21.11 71.90
N MET A 4 38.45 21.24 71.70
CA MET A 4 37.79 22.56 71.63
C MET A 4 37.51 23.16 73.02
N PHE A 5 37.56 22.34 74.08
CA PHE A 5 37.33 22.76 75.46
C PHE A 5 38.52 22.46 76.39
N GLU A 6 39.66 22.05 75.83
CA GLU A 6 40.87 21.70 76.58
C GLU A 6 41.39 22.92 77.40
N ASN A 7 41.24 24.13 76.85
CA ASN A 7 41.57 25.40 77.52
C ASN A 7 40.32 26.21 77.93
N TRP A 8 39.20 25.54 78.27
CA TRP A 8 37.92 26.21 78.58
C TRP A 8 38.04 27.28 79.68
N SER A 9 38.91 27.06 80.66
CA SER A 9 39.16 28.02 81.75
C SER A 9 39.68 29.35 81.22
N GLU A 10 40.64 29.33 80.29
CA GLU A 10 41.24 30.53 79.69
C GLU A 10 40.23 31.25 78.80
N THR A 11 39.46 30.50 78.00
CA THR A 11 38.41 31.09 77.16
C THR A 11 37.27 31.68 77.98
N LYS A 12 36.93 31.05 79.11
CA LYS A 12 35.90 31.56 80.04
C LYS A 12 36.36 32.84 80.69
N GLU A 13 37.63 32.93 81.08
CA GLU A 13 38.20 34.13 81.67
C GLU A 13 38.24 35.29 80.66
N ALA A 14 38.64 35.01 79.42
CA ALA A 14 38.61 35.99 78.33
C ALA A 14 37.18 36.48 78.00
N LEU A 15 36.19 35.59 77.97
CA LEU A 15 34.78 35.95 77.72
C LEU A 15 34.14 36.72 78.88
N LEU A 16 34.72 36.63 80.08
CA LEU A 16 34.30 37.39 81.24
C LEU A 16 35.10 38.69 81.41
N GLU A 17 36.14 38.93 80.61
CA GLU A 17 36.95 40.14 80.67
C GLU A 17 36.13 41.40 80.35
N GLY A 18 36.34 42.48 81.11
CA GLY A 18 35.59 43.74 80.95
C GLY A 18 34.19 43.80 81.58
N LEU A 19 33.65 42.69 82.11
CA LEU A 19 32.36 42.72 82.82
C LEU A 19 32.50 43.13 84.30
N ASP A 20 31.52 43.87 84.79
CA ASP A 20 31.38 44.23 86.21
C ASP A 20 31.14 42.97 87.09
N SER A 21 31.58 43.01 88.35
CA SER A 21 31.63 41.86 89.27
C SER A 21 30.27 41.16 89.42
N ARG A 22 29.19 41.94 89.45
CA ARG A 22 27.83 41.40 89.53
C ARG A 22 27.42 40.62 88.28
N MET A 23 27.82 41.08 87.09
CA MET A 23 27.50 40.41 85.82
C MET A 23 28.37 39.18 85.60
N LYS A 24 29.64 39.21 86.02
CA LYS A 24 30.52 38.03 86.01
C LYS A 24 29.93 36.88 86.83
N GLY A 25 29.38 37.17 88.01
CA GLY A 25 28.74 36.17 88.86
C GLY A 25 27.49 35.51 88.24
N ILE A 26 26.78 36.23 87.34
CA ILE A 26 25.57 35.72 86.68
C ILE A 26 25.92 34.98 85.38
N VAL A 27 26.87 35.49 84.59
CA VAL A 27 27.21 34.94 83.27
C VAL A 27 28.11 33.70 83.38
N SER A 28 28.98 33.63 84.39
CA SER A 28 29.87 32.49 84.62
C SER A 28 29.14 31.13 84.73
N PRO A 29 28.07 30.97 85.54
CA PRO A 29 27.32 29.71 85.60
C PRO A 29 26.51 29.43 84.33
N VAL A 30 26.05 30.45 83.59
CA VAL A 30 25.35 30.26 82.31
C VAL A 30 26.28 29.70 81.24
N LEU A 31 27.51 30.20 81.15
CA LEU A 31 28.53 29.67 80.25
C LEU A 31 28.90 28.22 80.59
N GLU A 32 28.97 27.87 81.87
CA GLU A 32 29.24 26.48 82.31
C GLU A 32 28.08 25.54 81.97
N ASN A 33 26.84 26.01 82.11
CA ASN A 33 25.65 25.28 81.69
C ASN A 33 25.60 25.10 80.17
N GLN A 34 26.01 26.12 79.40
CA GLN A 34 26.07 26.06 77.94
C GLN A 34 27.13 25.05 77.46
N LYS A 35 28.32 25.02 78.07
CA LYS A 35 29.32 23.96 77.80
C LYS A 35 28.75 22.57 78.07
N THR A 36 28.10 22.40 79.22
CA THR A 36 27.52 21.11 79.62
C THR A 36 26.40 20.69 78.67
N TYR A 37 25.60 21.63 78.19
CA TYR A 37 24.53 21.39 77.22
C TYR A 37 25.10 21.00 75.85
N VAL A 38 26.10 21.71 75.34
CA VAL A 38 26.74 21.42 74.03
C VAL A 38 27.48 20.08 74.02
N LEU A 39 28.12 19.69 75.13
CA LEU A 39 28.74 18.37 75.28
C LEU A 39 27.70 17.24 75.34
N ASN A 40 26.52 17.50 75.91
CA ASN A 40 25.43 16.52 76.01
C ASN A 40 24.50 16.53 74.77
N GLU A 41 24.53 17.56 73.92
CA GLU A 41 23.76 17.68 72.66
C GLU A 41 24.53 17.11 71.45
N ALA A 42 25.70 16.49 71.67
CA ALA A 42 26.30 15.62 70.67
C ALA A 42 25.38 14.39 70.48
N ALA A 43 24.73 14.33 69.32
CA ALA A 43 23.82 13.26 68.91
C ALA A 43 24.30 11.87 69.37
N ALA A 44 23.46 11.17 70.16
CA ALA A 44 23.77 9.84 70.65
C ALA A 44 24.20 8.92 69.49
N ALA A 45 25.24 8.09 69.70
CA ALA A 45 25.72 7.17 68.69
C ALA A 45 24.58 6.25 68.20
N GLY A 46 24.13 6.47 66.96
CA GLY A 46 22.97 5.80 66.34
C GLY A 46 21.77 6.70 66.05
N ALA A 47 21.80 7.99 66.40
CA ALA A 47 20.78 8.95 65.98
C ALA A 47 20.99 9.31 64.50
N THR A 48 20.06 8.87 63.64
CA THR A 48 20.04 9.24 62.21
C THR A 48 19.73 10.73 62.08
N ALA A 49 20.69 11.54 61.63
CA ALA A 49 20.43 12.93 61.28
C ALA A 49 19.41 12.97 60.13
N ALA A 50 18.56 14.00 60.06
CA ALA A 50 17.60 14.15 58.96
C ALA A 50 18.29 14.18 57.56
N HIS A 51 19.59 14.50 57.54
CA HIS A 51 20.45 14.43 56.36
C HIS A 51 20.83 12.99 55.94
N ASP A 52 20.89 12.05 56.87
CA ASP A 52 21.23 10.63 56.64
C ASP A 52 20.02 9.80 56.18
N ILE A 53 18.85 10.42 56.03
CA ILE A 53 17.66 9.76 55.47
C ILE A 53 17.76 9.84 53.96
N ALA A 54 18.45 8.88 53.34
CA ALA A 54 18.38 8.67 51.91
C ALA A 54 16.91 8.38 51.53
N GLY A 55 16.28 9.32 50.81
CA GLY A 55 14.91 9.14 50.35
C GLY A 55 14.80 7.95 49.39
N PHE A 56 13.73 7.16 49.52
CA PHE A 56 13.47 6.08 48.58
C PHE A 56 13.40 6.64 47.16
N ARG A 57 14.15 6.00 46.24
CA ARG A 57 14.06 6.32 44.81
C ARG A 57 12.69 5.87 44.31
N LYS A 58 11.85 6.82 43.91
CA LYS A 58 10.52 6.55 43.36
C LYS A 58 10.60 6.42 41.84
N ILE A 59 9.75 5.57 41.27
CA ILE A 59 9.53 5.50 39.83
C ILE A 59 8.87 6.82 39.40
N LEU A 60 9.56 7.60 38.56
CA LEU A 60 9.08 8.91 38.10
C LEU A 60 8.10 8.78 36.92
N ILE A 61 8.36 7.84 36.01
CA ILE A 61 7.54 7.58 34.82
C ILE A 61 7.14 6.11 34.87
N PRO A 62 5.84 5.78 34.74
CA PRO A 62 5.41 4.39 34.66
C PRO A 62 5.94 3.72 33.39
N MET A 63 5.85 2.40 33.31
CA MET A 63 6.26 1.68 32.11
C MET A 63 5.44 2.11 30.89
N ILE A 64 6.13 2.30 29.77
CA ILE A 64 5.53 2.66 28.48
C ILE A 64 5.62 1.46 27.56
N ARG A 65 4.50 1.13 26.89
CA ARG A 65 4.43 0.09 25.86
C ARG A 65 4.42 0.70 24.46
N ARG A 66 5.03 0.00 23.49
CA ARG A 66 4.81 0.29 22.08
C ARG A 66 3.43 -0.23 21.65
N ILE A 67 2.78 0.48 20.73
CA ILE A 67 1.51 0.03 20.15
C ILE A 67 1.77 -1.10 19.15
N ILE A 68 0.93 -2.13 19.19
CA ILE A 68 0.96 -3.22 18.22
C ILE A 68 0.42 -2.67 16.89
N PRO A 69 1.11 -2.87 15.75
CA PRO A 69 0.60 -2.47 14.45
C PRO A 69 -0.74 -3.14 14.13
N GLY A 70 -1.55 -2.49 13.31
CA GLY A 70 -2.76 -3.12 12.76
C GLY A 70 -2.42 -4.17 11.70
N THR A 71 -3.43 -4.93 11.28
CA THR A 71 -3.32 -5.95 10.23
C THR A 71 -4.37 -5.65 9.16
N ILE A 72 -4.01 -5.74 7.89
CA ILE A 72 -4.91 -5.37 6.78
C ILE A 72 -5.13 -6.51 5.78
N ALA A 73 -4.29 -7.55 5.79
CA ALA A 73 -4.26 -8.59 4.78
C ALA A 73 -5.61 -9.28 4.56
N THR A 74 -6.35 -9.61 5.63
CA THR A 74 -7.66 -10.27 5.52
C THR A 74 -8.70 -9.46 4.75
N GLU A 75 -8.57 -8.13 4.74
CA GLU A 75 -9.46 -7.27 3.96
C GLU A 75 -9.08 -7.25 2.47
N LEU A 76 -7.80 -7.50 2.14
CA LEU A 76 -7.25 -7.45 0.78
C LEU A 76 -7.38 -8.78 0.03
N VAL A 77 -7.22 -9.91 0.74
CA VAL A 77 -7.19 -11.26 0.15
C VAL A 77 -8.44 -12.07 0.49
N GLY A 78 -8.66 -13.15 -0.23
CA GLY A 78 -9.71 -14.12 0.11
C GLY A 78 -9.21 -15.08 1.18
N VAL A 79 -10.07 -15.47 2.11
CA VAL A 79 -9.72 -16.42 3.15
C VAL A 79 -10.42 -17.74 2.85
N GLN A 80 -9.69 -18.86 2.89
CA GLN A 80 -10.29 -20.19 2.74
C GLN A 80 -9.65 -21.15 3.74
N PRO A 81 -10.31 -21.45 4.87
CA PRO A 81 -9.73 -22.36 5.84
C PRO A 81 -9.54 -23.75 5.24
N MET A 82 -8.40 -24.37 5.52
CA MET A 82 -8.09 -25.72 5.06
C MET A 82 -8.63 -26.76 6.03
N GLN A 83 -9.25 -27.83 5.52
CA GLN A 83 -9.72 -28.96 6.34
C GLN A 83 -8.61 -29.98 6.64
N GLY A 84 -7.54 -29.96 5.86
CA GLY A 84 -6.37 -30.83 6.01
C GLY A 84 -5.10 -30.11 5.54
N PRO A 85 -3.91 -30.70 5.74
CA PRO A 85 -2.63 -30.05 5.44
C PRO A 85 -2.38 -29.79 3.96
N VAL A 86 -3.06 -30.51 3.07
CA VAL A 86 -2.97 -30.34 1.61
C VAL A 86 -4.38 -30.19 1.03
N GLY A 87 -4.54 -29.18 0.18
CA GLY A 87 -5.76 -28.89 -0.57
C GLY A 87 -5.52 -28.94 -2.08
N LEU A 88 -6.57 -29.19 -2.85
CA LEU A 88 -6.54 -29.12 -4.32
C LEU A 88 -7.44 -27.98 -4.77
N ILE A 89 -6.91 -27.14 -5.65
CA ILE A 89 -7.67 -26.09 -6.34
C ILE A 89 -7.90 -26.57 -7.77
N TYR A 90 -9.17 -26.55 -8.20
CA TYR A 90 -9.55 -26.89 -9.56
C TYR A 90 -9.90 -25.62 -10.33
N SER A 91 -9.38 -25.51 -11.54
CA SER A 91 -9.77 -24.47 -12.51
C SER A 91 -10.25 -25.12 -13.79
N LEU A 92 -11.30 -24.55 -14.37
CA LEU A 92 -11.90 -25.02 -15.60
C LEU A 92 -11.53 -24.03 -16.71
N ARG A 93 -10.94 -24.55 -17.79
CA ARG A 93 -10.43 -23.76 -18.91
C ARG A 93 -11.06 -24.26 -20.21
N TYR A 94 -11.52 -23.33 -21.03
CA TYR A 94 -12.03 -23.63 -22.37
C TYR A 94 -10.91 -23.37 -23.36
N LYS A 95 -10.55 -24.36 -24.17
CA LYS A 95 -9.46 -24.25 -25.13
C LYS A 95 -9.96 -24.38 -26.56
N TYR A 96 -9.34 -23.65 -27.47
CA TYR A 96 -9.57 -23.84 -28.89
C TYR A 96 -8.87 -25.11 -29.37
N GLY A 97 -9.56 -25.92 -30.18
CA GLY A 97 -9.00 -27.16 -30.72
C GLY A 97 -8.18 -26.96 -31.99
N GLU A 98 -8.20 -25.75 -32.57
CA GLU A 98 -7.62 -25.45 -33.88
C GLU A 98 -7.02 -24.04 -33.88
N ALA A 99 -5.94 -23.86 -34.64
CA ALA A 99 -5.29 -22.56 -34.84
C ALA A 99 -6.04 -21.71 -35.88
N LEU A 100 -5.92 -20.38 -35.78
CA LEU A 100 -6.45 -19.43 -36.75
C LEU A 100 -5.53 -18.21 -36.85
N THR A 101 -5.03 -17.94 -38.05
CA THR A 101 -4.33 -16.69 -38.33
C THR A 101 -5.31 -15.52 -38.45
N HIS A 102 -4.96 -14.41 -37.85
CA HIS A 102 -5.72 -13.18 -37.85
C HIS A 102 -5.47 -12.37 -39.13
N ASP A 103 -6.56 -11.97 -39.79
CA ASP A 103 -6.49 -11.03 -40.91
C ASP A 103 -6.75 -9.60 -40.42
N THR A 104 -5.68 -8.80 -40.36
CA THR A 104 -5.71 -7.41 -39.90
C THR A 104 -6.52 -6.49 -40.81
N SER A 105 -6.79 -6.88 -42.06
CA SER A 105 -7.58 -6.11 -43.02
C SER A 105 -9.09 -6.17 -42.75
N GLN A 106 -9.53 -7.10 -41.89
CA GLN A 106 -10.95 -7.38 -41.63
C GLN A 106 -11.37 -7.11 -40.18
N SER A 107 -10.48 -6.58 -39.34
CA SER A 107 -10.68 -6.39 -37.91
C SER A 107 -10.44 -4.93 -37.49
N PRO A 108 -11.47 -4.06 -37.55
CA PRO A 108 -11.34 -2.65 -37.20
C PRO A 108 -10.96 -2.40 -35.72
N PHE A 109 -11.04 -3.42 -34.86
CA PHE A 109 -10.70 -3.35 -33.44
C PHE A 109 -9.39 -4.11 -33.09
N GLY A 110 -8.64 -4.59 -34.11
CA GLY A 110 -7.44 -5.40 -33.94
C GLY A 110 -7.68 -6.88 -33.63
N GLY A 111 -6.59 -7.62 -33.45
CA GLY A 111 -6.60 -9.04 -33.08
C GLY A 111 -5.21 -9.69 -33.19
N PHE A 112 -5.14 -10.91 -32.69
CA PHE A 112 -3.95 -11.78 -32.64
C PHE A 112 -4.22 -13.18 -33.26
N ASP A 113 -3.16 -13.89 -33.64
CA ASP A 113 -3.28 -15.27 -34.10
C ASP A 113 -3.70 -16.18 -32.94
N LEU A 114 -4.54 -17.16 -33.24
CA LEU A 114 -4.97 -18.20 -32.30
C LEU A 114 -4.17 -19.46 -32.58
N SER A 115 -3.66 -20.08 -31.54
CA SER A 115 -3.05 -21.41 -31.58
C SER A 115 -4.02 -22.46 -31.04
N ALA A 116 -3.89 -23.70 -31.51
CA ALA A 116 -4.59 -24.82 -30.89
C ALA A 116 -4.09 -24.98 -29.44
N GLY A 117 -5.03 -25.07 -28.50
CA GLY A 117 -4.75 -25.11 -27.07
C GLY A 117 -4.84 -23.76 -26.35
N ASP A 118 -4.97 -22.64 -27.08
CA ASP A 118 -5.16 -21.32 -26.47
C ASP A 118 -6.47 -21.25 -25.69
N GLU A 119 -6.45 -20.56 -24.55
CA GLU A 119 -7.62 -20.41 -23.68
C GLU A 119 -8.58 -19.36 -24.24
N ALA A 120 -9.84 -19.74 -24.39
CA ALA A 120 -10.85 -18.95 -25.09
C ALA A 120 -11.20 -17.65 -24.36
N PHE A 121 -11.21 -17.69 -23.04
CA PHE A 121 -11.46 -16.54 -22.18
C PHE A 121 -10.20 -16.03 -21.51
N GLY A 122 -9.03 -16.53 -21.88
CA GLY A 122 -7.77 -16.18 -21.24
C GLY A 122 -7.22 -14.88 -21.76
N ASN A 123 -6.45 -14.17 -20.95
CA ASN A 123 -5.67 -13.06 -21.47
C ASN A 123 -4.50 -13.65 -22.24
N VAL A 124 -4.34 -13.23 -23.49
CA VAL A 124 -3.21 -13.68 -24.31
C VAL A 124 -2.07 -12.70 -24.12
N GLU A 125 -0.90 -13.22 -23.79
CA GLU A 125 0.29 -12.40 -23.59
C GLU A 125 0.64 -11.65 -24.86
N GLN A 126 1.00 -10.39 -24.67
CA GLN A 126 1.35 -9.44 -25.71
C GLN A 126 2.60 -9.94 -26.45
N GLY A 127 2.44 -10.40 -27.69
CA GLY A 127 3.58 -10.53 -28.61
C GLY A 127 4.16 -9.14 -28.89
N GLN A 128 5.32 -8.86 -28.29
CA GLN A 128 6.26 -7.75 -28.52
C GLN A 128 5.73 -6.30 -28.51
N ALA A 129 6.41 -5.46 -27.73
CA ALA A 129 6.18 -4.02 -27.61
C ALA A 129 6.12 -3.30 -28.97
N GLY A 130 5.05 -2.52 -29.21
CA GLY A 130 4.96 -1.64 -30.38
C GLY A 130 3.60 -1.50 -31.06
N SER A 131 2.57 -2.26 -30.68
CA SER A 131 1.22 -2.11 -31.24
C SER A 131 0.23 -1.61 -30.18
N PRO A 132 -0.53 -0.52 -30.43
CA PRO A 132 -1.46 0.04 -29.46
C PRO A 132 -2.47 -1.01 -29.03
N GLY A 133 -2.55 -1.21 -27.72
CA GLY A 133 -3.24 -2.34 -27.11
C GLY A 133 -4.73 -2.37 -27.39
N THR A 134 -5.26 -3.56 -27.56
CA THR A 134 -6.66 -3.88 -27.23
C THR A 134 -6.63 -5.33 -26.76
N GLY A 135 -7.04 -5.57 -25.50
CA GLY A 135 -7.24 -6.92 -24.97
C GLY A 135 -8.21 -7.72 -25.84
N ASN A 136 -8.34 -9.03 -25.63
CA ASN A 136 -9.13 -9.93 -26.47
C ASN A 136 -10.42 -9.29 -26.99
N VAL A 137 -10.40 -8.81 -28.23
CA VAL A 137 -11.63 -8.58 -28.97
C VAL A 137 -12.16 -9.96 -29.30
N LEU A 138 -13.40 -10.24 -28.91
CA LEU A 138 -14.08 -11.49 -29.27
C LEU A 138 -13.96 -11.68 -30.79
N ARG A 139 -13.13 -12.64 -31.19
CA ARG A 139 -12.83 -12.91 -32.60
C ARG A 139 -13.86 -13.82 -33.23
N ALA A 140 -13.91 -13.72 -34.56
CA ALA A 140 -14.74 -14.51 -35.45
C ALA A 140 -14.30 -15.99 -35.51
N PHE A 141 -14.47 -16.74 -34.42
CA PHE A 141 -14.42 -18.20 -34.46
C PHE A 141 -15.55 -18.80 -35.31
N TYR A 142 -16.60 -18.01 -35.58
CA TYR A 142 -17.82 -18.43 -36.27
C TYR A 142 -17.91 -17.98 -37.75
N SER A 143 -16.93 -17.22 -38.28
CA SER A 143 -16.96 -16.81 -39.69
C SER A 143 -16.24 -17.83 -40.59
N GLY A 144 -16.73 -17.92 -41.82
CA GLY A 144 -16.56 -19.05 -42.75
C GLY A 144 -15.13 -19.40 -43.17
N ALA A 145 -15.04 -20.23 -44.23
CA ALA A 145 -13.81 -20.84 -44.72
C ALA A 145 -12.57 -19.92 -44.62
N ALA A 146 -11.46 -20.45 -44.07
CA ALA A 146 -10.18 -19.74 -44.01
C ALA A 146 -9.89 -19.08 -45.37
N GLY A 147 -9.78 -17.75 -45.38
CA GLY A 147 -9.48 -16.96 -46.58
C GLY A 147 -10.66 -16.60 -47.50
N SER A 148 -11.91 -16.87 -47.14
CA SER A 148 -13.07 -16.33 -47.88
C SER A 148 -13.62 -15.10 -47.16
N ALA A 149 -13.57 -13.94 -47.83
CA ALA A 149 -14.23 -12.72 -47.36
C ALA A 149 -15.68 -13.05 -46.99
N ALA A 150 -16.07 -12.77 -45.75
CA ALA A 150 -17.48 -12.76 -45.39
C ALA A 150 -18.17 -11.77 -46.34
N GLY A 151 -19.11 -12.24 -47.16
CA GLY A 151 -19.90 -11.34 -47.99
C GLY A 151 -20.58 -10.33 -47.08
N SER A 152 -20.20 -9.05 -47.18
CA SER A 152 -20.83 -7.99 -46.40
C SER A 152 -22.36 -8.12 -46.51
N PRO A 153 -23.08 -8.16 -45.38
CA PRO A 153 -24.53 -8.12 -45.40
C PRO A 153 -24.95 -6.71 -45.79
N GLY A 154 -25.09 -6.45 -47.09
CA GLY A 154 -25.57 -5.19 -47.63
C GLY A 154 -24.64 -4.00 -47.37
N GLN A 155 -24.15 -3.39 -48.45
CA GLN A 155 -23.70 -2.01 -48.36
C GLN A 155 -24.83 -1.17 -47.71
N PRO A 156 -24.55 -0.29 -46.72
CA PRO A 156 -25.50 0.76 -46.39
C PRO A 156 -25.81 1.46 -47.72
N PHE A 157 -27.10 1.54 -48.03
CA PHE A 157 -27.73 2.24 -49.15
C PHE A 157 -26.77 3.20 -49.89
N PRO A 158 -26.60 3.08 -51.22
CA PRO A 158 -25.85 4.09 -51.95
C PRO A 158 -26.54 5.43 -51.70
N LEU A 159 -25.92 6.32 -50.92
CA LEU A 159 -26.24 7.73 -51.01
C LEU A 159 -25.92 8.11 -52.45
N GLY A 160 -26.96 8.41 -53.20
CA GLY A 160 -26.82 8.79 -54.60
C GLY A 160 -25.82 9.92 -54.77
N GLY A 161 -24.92 9.75 -55.73
CA GLY A 161 -24.21 10.82 -56.41
C GLY A 161 -23.15 11.56 -55.60
N ALA A 162 -21.90 11.11 -55.72
CA ALA A 162 -20.83 12.05 -56.01
C ALA A 162 -19.97 11.41 -57.11
N ASP A 163 -20.07 11.95 -58.31
CA ASP A 163 -19.24 11.58 -59.45
C ASP A 163 -17.76 11.63 -59.06
N GLN A 164 -17.01 10.60 -59.48
CA GLN A 164 -15.56 10.63 -59.51
C GLN A 164 -15.12 11.68 -60.55
N ALA A 165 -15.06 12.94 -60.14
CA ALA A 165 -14.47 14.00 -60.93
C ALA A 165 -13.01 14.19 -60.52
N ALA A 166 -12.11 13.67 -61.35
CA ALA A 166 -10.73 14.07 -61.37
C ALA A 166 -10.64 15.59 -61.61
N GLY A 167 -10.04 16.31 -60.67
CA GLY A 167 -9.60 17.70 -60.84
C GLY A 167 -10.53 18.76 -60.26
N SER A 168 -10.12 19.38 -59.16
CA SER A 168 -10.40 20.81 -58.92
C SER A 168 -9.37 21.41 -57.98
N SER A 169 -8.64 22.37 -58.54
CA SER A 169 -7.77 23.36 -57.93
C SER A 169 -8.25 23.96 -56.60
N GLY A 170 -7.27 24.24 -55.74
CA GLY A 170 -7.18 25.47 -54.95
C GLY A 170 -8.25 25.75 -53.90
N ILE A 171 -7.92 25.46 -52.63
CA ILE A 171 -8.34 26.30 -51.50
C ILE A 171 -7.09 26.60 -50.68
N GLY A 172 -6.77 27.89 -50.57
CA GLY A 172 -5.55 28.40 -49.95
C GLY A 172 -5.51 28.20 -48.44
N ALA A 173 -4.28 28.13 -47.91
CA ALA A 173 -4.00 28.21 -46.49
C ALA A 173 -4.25 29.65 -46.01
N GLU A 174 -5.34 29.87 -45.28
CA GLU A 174 -5.60 31.15 -44.63
C GLU A 174 -5.47 30.99 -43.11
N ASN A 175 -4.45 31.67 -42.56
CA ASN A 175 -4.22 32.08 -41.18
C ASN A 175 -4.65 31.14 -40.03
N ALA A 176 -3.65 30.46 -39.47
CA ALA A 176 -3.72 29.79 -38.17
C ALA A 176 -4.13 30.77 -37.05
N GLN A 177 -5.30 30.53 -36.44
CA GLN A 177 -5.65 31.10 -35.14
C GLN A 177 -5.02 30.26 -34.01
N PRO A 178 -4.56 30.87 -32.91
CA PRO A 178 -4.03 30.14 -31.76
C PRO A 178 -5.18 29.40 -31.08
N GLY A 179 -5.19 28.07 -31.20
CA GLY A 179 -6.23 27.19 -30.66
C GLY A 179 -6.74 26.12 -31.64
N ALA A 180 -6.28 26.10 -32.89
CA ALA A 180 -6.59 25.02 -33.81
C ALA A 180 -5.71 23.78 -33.53
N ILE A 181 -6.35 22.62 -33.40
CA ILE A 181 -5.71 21.30 -33.39
C ILE A 181 -4.81 21.19 -34.63
N ASP A 182 -3.55 20.82 -34.42
CA ASP A 182 -2.58 20.55 -35.47
C ASP A 182 -3.11 19.46 -36.41
N THR A 183 -3.44 19.86 -37.63
CA THR A 183 -4.01 19.01 -38.68
C THR A 183 -3.00 18.02 -39.24
N THR A 184 -1.73 18.07 -38.85
CA THR A 184 -0.73 17.07 -39.25
C THR A 184 -0.78 15.78 -38.44
N ASN A 185 -1.52 15.75 -37.31
CA ASN A 185 -1.75 14.53 -36.52
C ASN A 185 -3.25 14.26 -36.26
N ALA A 186 -4.11 14.72 -37.17
CA ALA A 186 -5.56 14.51 -37.14
C ALA A 186 -5.99 13.30 -37.99
N THR A 187 -5.22 12.20 -38.00
CA THR A 187 -5.64 10.94 -38.63
C THR A 187 -6.62 10.12 -37.78
N GLY A 188 -6.99 10.58 -36.58
CA GLY A 188 -7.87 9.85 -35.68
C GLY A 188 -9.29 10.39 -35.51
N ILE A 189 -9.53 11.69 -35.76
CA ILE A 189 -10.83 12.31 -35.50
C ILE A 189 -11.13 13.37 -36.56
N GLY A 190 -11.51 12.93 -37.74
CA GLY A 190 -11.96 13.79 -38.84
C GLY A 190 -13.15 13.16 -39.55
N TRP A 191 -14.28 13.87 -39.60
CA TRP A 191 -15.40 13.54 -40.49
C TRP A 191 -14.99 13.85 -41.93
N GLY A 192 -14.11 13.02 -42.49
CA GLY A 192 -13.54 13.15 -43.83
C GLY A 192 -13.37 11.77 -44.45
N SER A 193 -14.26 11.45 -45.39
CA SER A 193 -14.21 10.54 -46.56
C SER A 193 -13.28 9.31 -46.65
N THR A 194 -12.55 8.93 -45.61
CA THR A 194 -12.07 7.56 -45.43
C THR A 194 -13.19 6.80 -44.77
N GLN A 195 -14.12 6.31 -45.59
CA GLN A 195 -14.87 5.10 -45.24
C GLN A 195 -13.84 3.98 -45.06
N SER A 196 -13.23 3.89 -43.88
CA SER A 196 -12.81 2.58 -43.39
C SER A 196 -14.10 1.79 -43.33
N ALA A 197 -14.28 0.86 -44.26
CA ALA A 197 -15.44 0.00 -44.27
C ALA A 197 -15.48 -0.73 -42.92
N LEU A 198 -16.30 -0.25 -41.98
CA LEU A 198 -16.61 -0.91 -40.71
C LEU A 198 -17.41 -2.23 -40.91
N SER A 199 -17.31 -2.86 -42.07
CA SER A 199 -17.78 -4.23 -42.29
C SER A 199 -16.73 -5.20 -41.73
N GLY A 200 -16.76 -5.42 -40.43
CA GLY A 200 -15.89 -6.38 -39.75
C GLY A 200 -16.27 -7.84 -40.03
N CYS A 201 -15.26 -8.71 -39.96
CA CYS A 201 -15.32 -10.18 -40.05
C CYS A 201 -16.19 -10.90 -38.99
N THR A 202 -16.96 -10.19 -38.18
CA THR A 202 -17.86 -10.76 -37.15
C THR A 202 -19.17 -11.31 -37.73
N THR A 203 -19.39 -11.15 -39.03
CA THR A 203 -20.57 -11.69 -39.72
C THR A 203 -20.43 -13.21 -39.87
N GLY A 204 -21.49 -13.96 -39.53
CA GLY A 204 -21.54 -15.41 -39.71
C GLY A 204 -21.34 -15.81 -41.18
N GLY A 205 -20.72 -16.97 -41.41
CA GLY A 205 -20.56 -17.51 -42.77
C GLY A 205 -21.90 -17.82 -43.45
N SER A 206 -21.90 -17.98 -44.77
CA SER A 206 -23.10 -18.39 -45.53
C SER A 206 -23.70 -19.67 -44.95
N GLY A 207 -25.03 -19.73 -44.78
CA GLY A 207 -25.72 -20.88 -44.17
C GLY A 207 -25.34 -22.22 -44.78
N SER A 208 -25.21 -22.31 -46.11
CA SER A 208 -24.77 -23.52 -46.82
C SER A 208 -23.35 -23.99 -46.47
N LYS A 209 -22.46 -23.08 -46.06
CA LYS A 209 -21.10 -23.40 -45.61
C LYS A 209 -21.08 -23.84 -44.15
N ILE A 210 -21.94 -23.25 -43.32
CA ILE A 210 -22.04 -23.58 -41.90
C ILE A 210 -22.79 -24.90 -41.69
N GLU A 211 -23.81 -25.20 -42.51
CA GLU A 211 -24.54 -26.48 -42.47
C GLU A 211 -23.72 -27.66 -43.02
N GLY A 212 -22.76 -27.39 -43.91
CA GLY A 212 -21.86 -28.40 -44.50
C GLY A 212 -20.52 -28.59 -43.76
N SER A 213 -20.24 -27.78 -42.73
CA SER A 213 -19.00 -27.84 -41.94
C SER A 213 -19.32 -28.24 -40.50
N GLY A 214 -18.53 -29.14 -39.90
CA GLY A 214 -18.68 -29.52 -38.49
C GLY A 214 -18.32 -28.41 -37.49
N GLY A 215 -17.99 -27.20 -37.97
CA GLY A 215 -17.52 -26.09 -37.16
C GLY A 215 -16.10 -26.29 -36.63
N ARG A 216 -15.55 -25.25 -36.02
CA ARG A 216 -14.27 -25.31 -35.32
C ARG A 216 -14.48 -25.90 -33.92
N LYS A 217 -13.52 -26.68 -33.46
CA LYS A 217 -13.63 -27.41 -32.18
C LYS A 217 -13.19 -26.56 -31.00
N MET A 218 -13.85 -26.76 -29.86
CA MET A 218 -13.40 -26.29 -28.55
C MET A 218 -13.40 -27.48 -27.58
N SER A 219 -12.48 -27.49 -26.62
CA SER A 219 -12.38 -28.51 -25.59
C SER A 219 -12.45 -27.90 -24.19
N LEU A 220 -12.98 -28.68 -23.25
CA LEU A 220 -12.99 -28.35 -21.82
C LEU A 220 -11.83 -29.07 -21.14
N GLU A 221 -11.01 -28.34 -20.40
CA GLU A 221 -9.96 -28.91 -19.56
C GLU A 221 -10.17 -28.49 -18.10
N VAL A 222 -10.05 -29.46 -17.20
CA VAL A 222 -10.04 -29.21 -15.76
C VAL A 222 -8.62 -29.42 -15.26
N VAL A 223 -8.00 -28.34 -14.77
CA VAL A 223 -6.63 -28.33 -14.24
C VAL A 223 -6.69 -28.31 -12.71
N SER A 224 -5.92 -29.17 -12.08
CA SER A 224 -5.75 -29.21 -10.62
C SER A 224 -4.39 -28.67 -10.20
N GLN A 225 -4.35 -27.89 -9.13
CA GLN A 225 -3.14 -27.46 -8.46
C GLN A 225 -3.20 -27.85 -6.98
N ALA A 226 -2.13 -28.43 -6.45
CA ALA A 226 -2.02 -28.72 -5.02
C ALA A 226 -1.47 -27.51 -4.27
N VAL A 227 -2.02 -27.27 -3.08
CA VAL A 227 -1.56 -26.26 -2.12
C VAL A 227 -1.30 -26.96 -0.79
N GLU A 228 -0.15 -26.70 -0.20
CA GLU A 228 0.29 -27.30 1.06
C GLU A 228 0.47 -26.22 2.14
N ALA A 229 0.00 -26.50 3.34
CA ALA A 229 0.11 -25.59 4.47
C ALA A 229 1.55 -25.55 5.00
N GLN A 230 2.07 -24.34 5.21
CA GLN A 230 3.38 -24.12 5.85
C GLN A 230 3.21 -23.74 7.33
N SER A 231 4.25 -23.98 8.12
CA SER A 231 4.24 -23.78 9.58
C SER A 231 5.16 -22.65 10.02
N ARG A 232 4.73 -21.91 11.05
CA ARG A 232 5.55 -20.92 11.78
C ARG A 232 5.54 -21.24 13.27
N LYS A 233 6.63 -20.94 13.97
CA LYS A 233 6.75 -21.14 15.41
C LYS A 233 7.67 -20.10 16.03
N LEU A 234 7.19 -19.46 17.09
CA LEU A 234 8.01 -18.65 17.99
C LEU A 234 8.05 -19.31 19.37
N GLN A 235 9.14 -19.08 20.09
CA GLN A 235 9.32 -19.56 21.47
C GLN A 235 9.79 -18.39 22.33
N ALA A 236 9.23 -18.30 23.53
CA ALA A 236 9.80 -17.51 24.61
C ALA A 236 10.19 -18.41 25.77
N GLY A 237 11.13 -17.92 26.57
CA GLY A 237 11.51 -18.53 27.84
C GLY A 237 11.80 -17.43 28.84
N TRP A 238 11.38 -17.64 30.08
CA TRP A 238 11.63 -16.75 31.19
C TRP A 238 11.96 -17.57 32.44
N THR A 239 12.71 -16.97 33.36
CA THR A 239 13.01 -17.56 34.67
C THR A 239 11.86 -17.29 35.63
N ILE A 240 11.64 -18.18 36.61
CA ILE A 240 10.58 -18.02 37.62
C ILE A 240 10.84 -16.78 38.50
N GLU A 241 12.11 -16.48 38.72
CA GLU A 241 12.64 -15.37 39.49
C GLU A 241 12.29 -14.04 38.80
N ALA A 242 12.45 -13.98 37.47
CA ALA A 242 12.03 -12.83 36.68
C ALA A 242 10.51 -12.63 36.73
N MET A 243 9.70 -13.71 36.71
CA MET A 243 8.25 -13.59 36.89
C MET A 243 7.90 -12.98 38.25
N GLN A 244 8.50 -13.51 39.31
CA GLN A 244 8.25 -13.04 40.67
C GLN A 244 8.69 -11.58 40.84
N ASP A 245 9.85 -11.19 40.30
CA ASP A 245 10.37 -9.83 40.39
C ASP A 245 9.49 -8.83 39.62
N LEU A 246 9.10 -9.19 38.39
CA LEU A 246 8.28 -8.33 37.55
C LEU A 246 6.87 -8.17 38.09
N GLN A 247 6.30 -9.23 38.68
CA GLN A 247 5.02 -9.14 39.37
C GLN A 247 5.11 -8.32 40.67
N ALA A 248 6.21 -8.44 41.43
CA ALA A 248 6.39 -7.71 42.69
C ALA A 248 6.70 -6.22 42.49
N GLN A 249 7.52 -5.86 41.49
CA GLN A 249 7.92 -4.48 41.23
C GLN A 249 6.94 -3.73 40.34
N HIS A 250 6.36 -4.40 39.35
CA HIS A 250 5.61 -3.77 38.28
C HIS A 250 4.16 -4.26 38.14
N GLY A 251 3.76 -5.30 38.87
CA GLY A 251 2.39 -5.79 38.89
C GLY A 251 1.90 -6.41 37.57
N LEU A 252 2.83 -6.76 36.66
CA LEU A 252 2.51 -7.42 35.40
C LEU A 252 2.83 -8.92 35.48
N ASP A 253 2.11 -9.68 34.66
CA ASP A 253 2.32 -11.11 34.46
C ASP A 253 3.11 -11.35 33.16
N ILE A 254 4.34 -11.86 33.27
CA ILE A 254 5.20 -12.12 32.11
C ILE A 254 4.58 -13.15 31.16
N GLU A 255 3.87 -14.15 31.69
CA GLU A 255 3.32 -15.23 30.86
C GLU A 255 2.26 -14.68 29.90
N SER A 256 1.32 -13.89 30.43
CA SER A 256 0.29 -13.24 29.63
C SER A 256 0.87 -12.22 28.64
N GLU A 257 1.80 -11.38 29.09
CA GLU A 257 2.40 -10.33 28.24
C GLU A 257 3.22 -10.94 27.10
N MET A 258 4.04 -11.95 27.38
CA MET A 258 4.84 -12.62 26.37
C MET A 258 3.96 -13.41 25.39
N THR A 259 2.92 -14.09 25.87
CA THR A 259 1.99 -14.82 24.99
C THR A 259 1.26 -13.87 24.04
N GLN A 260 0.85 -12.70 24.53
CA GLN A 260 0.22 -11.68 23.69
C GLN A 260 1.21 -11.12 22.65
N ALA A 261 2.45 -10.83 23.06
CA ALA A 261 3.48 -10.31 22.15
C ALA A 261 3.83 -11.31 21.04
N LEU A 262 4.05 -12.58 21.38
CA LEU A 262 4.34 -13.64 20.41
C LEU A 262 3.19 -13.83 19.42
N SER A 263 1.94 -13.83 19.90
CA SER A 263 0.77 -13.98 19.05
C SER A 263 0.64 -12.82 18.07
N ALA A 264 0.88 -11.59 18.54
CA ALA A 264 0.85 -10.41 17.69
C ALA A 264 1.96 -10.42 16.62
N GLU A 265 3.17 -10.86 16.98
CA GLU A 265 4.29 -10.96 16.03
C GLU A 265 3.99 -11.94 14.90
N ILE A 266 3.45 -13.13 15.23
CA ILE A 266 3.09 -14.14 14.20
C ILE A 266 2.07 -13.56 13.22
N VAL A 267 1.04 -12.86 13.72
CA VAL A 267 0.01 -12.28 12.85
C VAL A 267 0.61 -11.16 11.98
N GLN A 268 1.49 -10.33 12.53
CA GLN A 268 2.17 -9.27 11.77
C GLN A 268 3.10 -9.85 10.70
N GLU A 269 3.82 -10.94 11.00
CA GLU A 269 4.70 -11.60 10.03
C GLU A 269 3.89 -12.21 8.87
N ILE A 270 2.72 -12.81 9.17
CA ILE A 270 1.79 -13.30 8.15
C ILE A 270 1.27 -12.15 7.28
N ASP A 271 0.89 -11.01 7.89
CA ASP A 271 0.43 -9.83 7.15
C ASP A 271 1.53 -9.32 6.22
N ALA A 272 2.77 -9.23 6.70
CA ALA A 272 3.92 -8.79 5.92
C ALA A 272 4.27 -9.74 4.77
N GLU A 273 4.15 -11.06 4.97
CA GLU A 273 4.34 -12.03 3.89
C GLU A 273 3.30 -11.85 2.79
N ILE A 274 2.01 -11.80 3.15
CA ILE A 274 0.92 -11.64 2.18
C ILE A 274 1.15 -10.37 1.36
N ILE A 275 1.51 -9.27 2.02
CA ILE A 275 1.78 -8.00 1.34
C ILE A 275 3.00 -8.10 0.41
N THR A 276 4.07 -8.77 0.84
CA THR A 276 5.28 -8.97 0.03
C THR A 276 5.01 -9.85 -1.19
N ASP A 277 4.24 -10.92 -1.03
CA ASP A 277 3.81 -11.79 -2.13
C ASP A 277 2.93 -11.04 -3.12
N LEU A 278 1.98 -10.23 -2.63
CA LEU A 278 1.12 -9.41 -3.49
C LEU A 278 1.95 -8.40 -4.30
N LEU A 279 2.96 -7.78 -3.70
CA LEU A 279 3.88 -6.88 -4.41
C LEU A 279 4.72 -7.62 -5.47
N ALA A 280 5.18 -8.83 -5.16
CA ALA A 280 5.97 -9.63 -6.09
C ALA A 280 5.15 -10.16 -7.28
N LEU A 281 3.88 -10.51 -7.03
CA LEU A 281 2.96 -11.00 -8.06
C LEU A 281 2.39 -9.87 -8.93
N ALA A 282 2.24 -8.67 -8.37
CA ALA A 282 1.71 -7.52 -9.09
C ALA A 282 2.70 -7.01 -10.14
N GLY A 283 2.28 -7.01 -11.41
CA GLY A 283 3.05 -6.37 -12.48
C GLY A 283 2.91 -4.84 -12.47
N THR A 284 3.95 -4.12 -12.88
CA THR A 284 3.89 -2.66 -13.04
C THR A 284 3.06 -2.30 -14.28
N VAL A 285 1.91 -1.66 -14.05
CA VAL A 285 0.99 -1.24 -15.14
C VAL A 285 1.30 0.16 -15.62
N GLN A 286 1.56 1.09 -14.70
CA GLN A 286 1.89 2.49 -14.96
C GLN A 286 2.87 2.99 -13.89
N THR A 287 3.59 4.07 -14.21
CA THR A 287 4.47 4.78 -13.28
C THR A 287 4.03 6.22 -13.15
N PHE A 288 4.22 6.82 -11.98
CA PHE A 288 3.98 8.24 -11.72
C PHE A 288 5.30 8.89 -11.30
N ASP A 289 5.84 9.75 -12.17
CA ASP A 289 7.15 10.42 -11.97
C ASP A 289 7.01 11.81 -11.31
N GLY A 290 5.79 12.34 -11.12
CA GLY A 290 5.57 13.68 -10.53
C GLY A 290 6.20 14.87 -11.28
N ASN A 291 6.92 14.60 -12.36
CA ASN A 291 7.75 15.54 -13.11
C ASN A 291 6.90 16.44 -14.02
N PRO A 292 7.16 17.77 -14.05
CA PRO A 292 6.49 18.69 -14.96
C PRO A 292 6.58 18.30 -16.44
N ALA A 293 7.67 17.64 -16.84
CA ALA A 293 7.94 17.32 -18.25
C ALA A 293 7.61 15.86 -18.63
N GLY A 294 7.13 15.06 -17.68
CA GLY A 294 6.80 13.65 -17.89
C GLY A 294 5.45 13.48 -18.56
N GLY A 295 5.43 12.89 -19.76
CA GLY A 295 4.19 12.44 -20.38
C GLY A 295 3.51 11.34 -19.55
N PHE A 296 2.21 11.13 -19.77
CA PHE A 296 1.53 9.93 -19.32
C PHE A 296 2.29 8.70 -19.85
N GLY A 297 2.90 7.91 -18.96
CA GLY A 297 3.61 6.69 -19.29
C GLY A 297 4.91 6.90 -20.07
N GLY A 298 6.02 7.13 -19.36
CA GLY A 298 7.40 6.76 -19.78
C GLY A 298 7.78 6.96 -21.26
N GLY A 299 7.36 8.05 -21.89
CA GLY A 299 7.57 8.29 -23.31
C GLY A 299 7.44 9.76 -23.66
N ALA A 300 8.36 10.25 -24.49
CA ALA A 300 8.50 11.64 -24.86
C ALA A 300 7.23 12.24 -25.50
N ALA A 301 6.94 13.49 -25.10
CA ALA A 301 6.03 14.47 -25.73
C ALA A 301 4.52 14.12 -25.77
N GLY A 302 3.79 14.62 -24.76
CA GLY A 302 2.33 14.58 -24.68
C GLY A 302 1.76 15.49 -23.57
N ASN A 303 1.95 16.80 -23.73
CA ASN A 303 1.37 17.98 -23.05
C ASN A 303 0.33 17.83 -21.91
N TYR A 304 0.66 17.20 -20.79
CA TYR A 304 0.05 17.53 -19.49
C TYR A 304 1.13 17.89 -18.48
N ALA A 305 1.59 19.14 -18.55
CA ALA A 305 2.67 19.70 -17.74
C ALA A 305 2.14 20.79 -16.79
N PRO A 306 1.31 20.47 -15.79
CA PRO A 306 0.73 21.51 -14.95
C PRO A 306 1.84 22.24 -14.16
N ALA A 307 1.77 23.57 -14.15
CA ALA A 307 2.74 24.41 -13.43
C ALA A 307 2.61 24.29 -11.90
N TYR A 308 1.42 23.91 -11.41
CA TYR A 308 1.10 23.85 -9.99
C TYR A 308 1.20 22.42 -9.44
N VAL A 309 1.88 22.27 -8.29
CA VAL A 309 2.07 20.98 -7.62
C VAL A 309 0.74 20.30 -7.31
N GLY A 310 -0.28 21.04 -6.86
CA GLY A 310 -1.60 20.46 -6.55
C GLY A 310 -2.29 19.78 -7.74
N ASP A 311 -2.06 20.26 -8.96
CA ASP A 311 -2.64 19.68 -10.18
C ASP A 311 -1.79 18.51 -10.72
N ARG A 312 -0.48 18.49 -10.41
CA ARG A 312 0.38 17.31 -10.61
C ARG A 312 -0.03 16.16 -9.71
N LEU A 313 -0.22 16.42 -8.42
CA LEU A 313 -0.62 15.38 -7.46
C LEU A 313 -2.04 14.88 -7.72
N ALA A 314 -2.94 15.72 -8.25
CA ALA A 314 -4.27 15.29 -8.67
C ALA A 314 -4.26 14.27 -9.84
N ASN A 315 -3.22 14.29 -10.68
CA ASN A 315 -3.07 13.32 -11.78
C ASN A 315 -2.92 11.88 -11.25
N LEU A 316 -2.31 11.70 -10.07
CA LEU A 316 -2.18 10.38 -9.45
C LEU A 316 -3.52 9.64 -9.32
N GLY A 317 -4.60 10.35 -8.97
CA GLY A 317 -5.94 9.76 -8.89
C GLY A 317 -6.45 9.27 -10.24
N VAL A 318 -6.12 9.95 -11.34
CA VAL A 318 -6.48 9.53 -12.70
C VAL A 318 -5.71 8.27 -13.09
N ILE A 319 -4.42 8.19 -12.76
CA ILE A 319 -3.59 7.01 -13.01
C ILE A 319 -4.12 5.81 -12.24
N ILE A 320 -4.48 5.98 -10.95
CA ILE A 320 -5.08 4.91 -10.15
C ILE A 320 -6.38 4.40 -10.80
N ASN A 321 -7.26 5.30 -11.24
CA ASN A 321 -8.50 4.91 -11.94
C ASN A 321 -8.23 4.16 -13.25
N TYR A 322 -7.21 4.57 -14.01
CA TYR A 322 -6.78 3.85 -15.21
C TYR A 322 -6.33 2.43 -14.87
N VAL A 323 -5.48 2.25 -13.86
CA VAL A 323 -5.02 0.93 -13.39
C VAL A 323 -6.20 0.09 -12.90
N CYS A 324 -7.17 0.68 -12.19
CA CYS A 324 -8.38 -0.01 -11.76
C CYS A 324 -9.20 -0.55 -12.94
N ASN A 325 -9.36 0.24 -14.00
CA ASN A 325 -10.05 -0.19 -15.22
C ASN A 325 -9.24 -1.23 -16.02
N GLU A 326 -7.91 -1.13 -15.99
CA GLU A 326 -7.05 -2.14 -16.61
C GLU A 326 -7.17 -3.49 -15.91
N ILE A 327 -7.28 -3.51 -14.57
CA ILE A 327 -7.60 -4.71 -13.80
C ILE A 327 -8.95 -5.28 -14.24
N ALA A 328 -9.98 -4.44 -14.45
CA ALA A 328 -11.28 -4.88 -14.95
C ALA A 328 -11.16 -5.55 -16.32
N ARG A 329 -10.38 -4.94 -17.22
CA ARG A 329 -10.18 -5.43 -18.59
C ARG A 329 -9.48 -6.78 -18.61
N ARG A 330 -8.46 -6.97 -17.76
CA ARG A 330 -7.70 -8.23 -17.65
C ARG A 330 -8.48 -9.31 -16.92
N THR A 331 -9.03 -9.02 -15.75
CA THR A 331 -9.68 -10.06 -14.93
C THR A 331 -11.09 -10.40 -15.40
N ARG A 332 -11.77 -9.46 -16.08
CA ARG A 332 -13.21 -9.53 -16.43
C ARG A 332 -14.11 -9.84 -15.23
N ARG A 333 -13.69 -9.45 -14.02
CA ARG A 333 -14.47 -9.60 -12.78
C ARG A 333 -15.01 -8.27 -12.30
N GLY A 334 -14.13 -7.28 -12.17
CA GLY A 334 -14.50 -5.92 -11.80
C GLY A 334 -13.29 -4.99 -11.80
N ALA A 335 -13.56 -3.69 -11.70
CA ALA A 335 -12.51 -2.69 -11.56
C ALA A 335 -11.87 -2.77 -10.16
N GLY A 336 -10.58 -2.44 -10.10
CA GLY A 336 -9.83 -2.34 -8.83
C GLY A 336 -10.60 -1.53 -7.78
N ASN A 337 -10.65 -2.05 -6.55
CA ASN A 337 -11.48 -1.50 -5.47
C ASN A 337 -10.72 -1.25 -4.17
N PHE A 338 -9.42 -1.58 -4.13
CA PHE A 338 -8.55 -1.17 -3.04
C PHE A 338 -7.18 -0.76 -3.53
N ILE A 339 -6.51 0.06 -2.72
CA ILE A 339 -5.09 0.36 -2.84
C ILE A 339 -4.39 0.22 -1.50
N VAL A 340 -3.15 -0.24 -1.53
CA VAL A 340 -2.23 -0.21 -0.37
C VAL A 340 -1.09 0.73 -0.71
N VAL A 341 -0.85 1.68 0.19
CA VAL A 341 0.07 2.79 -0.05
C VAL A 341 0.90 3.12 1.19
N SER A 342 2.06 3.76 0.98
CA SER A 342 2.89 4.25 2.09
C SER A 342 2.24 5.45 2.79
N PRO A 343 2.60 5.75 4.05
CA PRO A 343 2.20 6.96 4.77
C PRO A 343 2.37 8.26 3.97
N LEU A 344 3.42 8.32 3.15
CA LEU A 344 3.75 9.45 2.32
C LEU A 344 2.73 9.64 1.19
N ILE A 345 2.36 8.57 0.49
CA ILE A 345 1.36 8.64 -0.57
C ILE A 345 -0.04 8.98 -0.02
N VAL A 346 -0.36 8.55 1.20
CA VAL A 346 -1.58 9.01 1.89
C VAL A 346 -1.60 10.53 2.02
N SER A 347 -0.48 11.13 2.44
CA SER A 347 -0.38 12.60 2.55
C SER A 347 -0.46 13.30 1.19
N VAL A 348 0.10 12.70 0.14
CA VAL A 348 -0.02 13.19 -1.24
C VAL A 348 -1.47 13.19 -1.70
N LEU A 349 -2.19 12.07 -1.51
CA LEU A 349 -3.60 11.93 -1.86
C LEU A 349 -4.51 12.90 -1.10
N GLN A 350 -4.16 13.22 0.16
CA GLN A 350 -4.87 14.23 0.95
C GLN A 350 -4.58 15.66 0.47
N SER A 351 -3.34 15.95 0.07
CA SER A 351 -2.93 17.29 -0.39
C SER A 351 -3.44 17.65 -1.79
N ALA A 352 -3.74 16.65 -2.62
CA ALA A 352 -4.26 16.84 -3.97
C ALA A 352 -5.69 17.38 -3.92
N ALA A 353 -5.86 18.71 -3.97
CA ALA A 353 -7.14 19.42 -3.76
C ALA A 353 -8.30 19.04 -4.70
N LYS A 354 -8.04 18.32 -5.81
CA LYS A 354 -9.06 17.79 -6.74
C LYS A 354 -9.28 16.27 -6.63
N SER A 355 -8.48 15.59 -5.81
CA SER A 355 -8.67 14.18 -5.51
C SER A 355 -9.79 14.07 -4.47
N VAL A 356 -10.93 13.45 -4.82
CA VAL A 356 -12.04 13.25 -3.90
C VAL A 356 -11.68 12.11 -2.94
N PHE A 357 -10.67 12.33 -2.11
CA PHE A 357 -10.30 11.42 -1.02
C PHE A 357 -11.11 11.79 0.21
N ALA A 358 -11.96 10.86 0.67
CA ALA A 358 -12.85 11.05 1.80
C ALA A 358 -12.47 10.09 2.95
N PRO A 359 -12.63 10.51 4.23
CA PRO A 359 -12.43 9.63 5.38
C PRO A 359 -13.36 8.40 5.35
N ALA A 360 -12.92 7.27 5.91
CA ALA A 360 -13.69 6.03 5.93
C ALA A 360 -14.89 6.02 6.91
N ILE A 361 -14.95 6.98 7.83
CA ILE A 361 -16.01 7.19 8.83
C ILE A 361 -16.28 8.69 8.96
N GLU A 362 -17.52 9.12 9.26
CA GLU A 362 -17.80 10.53 9.57
C GLU A 362 -16.95 10.99 10.76
N GLY A 363 -15.92 11.80 10.50
CA GLY A 363 -14.89 12.18 11.47
C GLY A 363 -13.60 12.64 10.81
N SER A 364 -12.63 13.06 11.63
CA SER A 364 -11.29 13.47 11.18
C SER A 364 -10.52 12.30 10.58
N PHE A 365 -9.75 12.52 9.51
CA PHE A 365 -8.88 11.51 8.89
C PHE A 365 -8.00 10.83 9.94
N LYS A 366 -7.88 9.50 9.85
CA LYS A 366 -6.95 8.74 10.69
C LYS A 366 -5.54 8.98 10.16
N GLY A 367 -4.66 9.55 11.00
CA GLY A 367 -3.29 9.87 10.61
C GLY A 367 -2.51 8.63 10.14
N PRO A 368 -1.46 8.79 9.32
CA PRO A 368 -0.72 7.67 8.72
C PRO A 368 0.30 7.07 9.70
N ASN A 369 -0.13 6.80 10.93
CA ASN A 369 0.73 6.36 12.04
C ASN A 369 0.66 4.85 12.30
N ASN A 370 -0.19 4.13 11.57
CA ASN A 370 -0.40 2.70 11.73
C ASN A 370 -0.90 2.06 10.43
N THR A 371 -0.75 0.75 10.31
CA THR A 371 -1.29 -0.09 9.23
C THR A 371 -2.80 -0.23 9.37
N MET A 372 -3.56 0.41 8.49
CA MET A 372 -5.04 0.46 8.56
C MET A 372 -5.70 1.09 7.34
N LEU A 373 -7.02 0.91 7.23
CA LEU A 373 -7.86 1.70 6.32
C LEU A 373 -7.85 3.19 6.74
N VAL A 374 -7.46 4.06 5.81
CA VAL A 374 -7.42 5.51 6.01
C VAL A 374 -8.69 6.18 5.49
N GLY A 375 -9.20 5.72 4.35
CA GLY A 375 -10.29 6.39 3.66
C GLY A 375 -10.70 5.70 2.37
N THR A 376 -11.53 6.39 1.59
CA THR A 376 -11.90 5.98 0.24
C THR A 376 -11.57 7.07 -0.77
N LEU A 377 -10.95 6.68 -1.88
CA LEU A 377 -10.72 7.53 -3.05
C LEU A 377 -11.92 7.43 -3.99
N ASN A 378 -12.44 8.58 -4.42
CA ASN A 378 -13.59 8.71 -5.33
C ASN A 378 -14.83 7.93 -4.85
N GLY A 379 -15.00 7.77 -3.54
CA GLY A 379 -16.12 7.07 -2.89
C GLY A 379 -16.22 5.56 -3.16
N THR A 380 -15.27 4.96 -3.85
CA THR A 380 -15.35 3.56 -4.31
C THR A 380 -14.08 2.75 -4.01
N ILE A 381 -12.90 3.36 -4.09
CA ILE A 381 -11.62 2.67 -3.89
C ILE A 381 -11.19 2.81 -2.43
N LYS A 382 -11.04 1.71 -1.70
CA LYS A 382 -10.56 1.71 -0.31
C LYS A 382 -9.04 1.97 -0.28
N VAL A 383 -8.59 2.89 0.58
CA VAL A 383 -7.18 3.25 0.71
C VAL A 383 -6.64 2.77 2.05
N TYR A 384 -5.75 1.79 2.00
CA TYR A 384 -5.04 1.26 3.17
C TYR A 384 -3.65 1.86 3.26
N SER A 385 -3.28 2.33 4.44
CA SER A 385 -1.90 2.68 4.75
C SER A 385 -1.18 1.45 5.26
N TYR A 386 0.03 1.21 4.73
CA TYR A 386 0.94 0.18 5.22
C TYR A 386 2.32 0.81 5.53
N LEU A 387 2.92 0.43 6.65
CA LEU A 387 4.17 1.00 7.17
C LEU A 387 5.39 0.40 6.44
N TRP A 388 5.53 0.70 5.16
CA TRP A 388 6.71 0.38 4.34
C TRP A 388 7.39 1.66 3.84
N ASN A 389 8.60 1.52 3.30
CA ASN A 389 9.39 2.62 2.73
C ASN A 389 9.50 3.85 3.67
N THR A 390 9.69 3.60 4.97
CA THR A 390 9.86 4.67 5.97
C THR A 390 11.27 5.29 5.95
N ALA A 391 12.15 4.77 5.09
CA ALA A 391 13.55 5.13 4.97
C ALA A 391 13.92 5.30 3.48
N GLY A 392 13.31 6.29 2.83
CA GLY A 392 13.67 6.73 1.49
C GLY A 392 13.57 8.24 1.45
N THR A 393 14.60 8.89 0.92
CA THR A 393 14.69 10.34 0.66
C THR A 393 13.33 10.88 0.22
N GLY A 394 12.82 11.91 0.93
CA GLY A 394 11.45 12.44 0.71
C GLY A 394 11.12 12.69 -0.76
N VAL A 395 9.82 12.72 -1.09
CA VAL A 395 9.32 12.88 -2.48
C VAL A 395 10.16 13.86 -3.26
N ASP A 396 10.97 13.37 -4.19
CA ASP A 396 11.70 14.24 -5.10
C ASP A 396 10.69 14.78 -6.12
N LEU A 397 10.05 15.90 -5.76
CA LEU A 397 9.19 16.67 -6.66
C LEU A 397 10.02 17.55 -7.61
N GLY A 398 11.35 17.34 -7.66
CA GLY A 398 12.33 18.03 -8.48
C GLY A 398 12.80 17.19 -9.67
N ALA A 399 13.07 17.87 -10.78
CA ALA A 399 13.60 17.26 -11.98
C ALA A 399 15.06 16.83 -11.77
N ALA A 400 15.29 15.57 -11.38
CA ALA A 400 16.36 14.69 -11.88
C ALA A 400 16.65 13.54 -10.90
N ALA A 401 15.94 12.42 -11.04
CA ALA A 401 16.52 11.11 -10.77
C ALA A 401 16.47 10.29 -12.05
N ALA A 402 17.65 10.06 -12.64
CA ALA A 402 17.80 9.20 -13.80
C ALA A 402 17.76 7.73 -13.34
N SER A 403 16.70 7.03 -13.73
CA SER A 403 16.43 5.58 -13.61
C SER A 403 15.64 5.16 -12.35
N PRO A 404 14.71 4.20 -12.47
CA PRO A 404 13.99 3.61 -11.34
C PRO A 404 14.99 2.88 -10.45
N GLN A 405 15.23 3.42 -9.25
CA GLN A 405 16.11 2.80 -8.27
C GLN A 405 15.22 1.98 -7.33
N VAL A 406 15.32 0.65 -7.46
CA VAL A 406 14.70 -0.30 -6.53
C VAL A 406 15.11 0.09 -5.10
N GLY A 407 14.15 0.56 -4.30
CA GLY A 407 14.39 1.08 -2.94
C GLY A 407 14.27 2.60 -2.76
N VAL A 408 13.91 3.37 -3.81
CA VAL A 408 13.69 4.83 -3.74
C VAL A 408 12.25 5.21 -4.13
N ASP A 409 11.61 4.46 -5.03
CA ASP A 409 10.26 4.75 -5.52
C ASP A 409 9.16 4.18 -4.60
N ASP A 410 8.15 4.99 -4.28
CA ASP A 410 6.98 4.56 -3.52
C ASP A 410 6.04 3.71 -4.39
N VAL A 411 5.86 2.44 -4.01
CA VAL A 411 4.98 1.52 -4.73
C VAL A 411 3.53 1.69 -4.27
N ILE A 412 2.62 1.81 -5.23
CA ILE A 412 1.18 1.81 -5.01
C ILE A 412 0.63 0.47 -5.49
N LEU A 413 0.25 -0.39 -4.55
CA LEU A 413 -0.42 -1.63 -4.87
C LEU A 413 -1.90 -1.34 -5.14
N VAL A 414 -2.38 -1.68 -6.33
CA VAL A 414 -3.80 -1.59 -6.70
C VAL A 414 -4.34 -2.99 -6.91
N GLY A 415 -5.47 -3.30 -6.30
CA GLY A 415 -6.05 -4.63 -6.36
C GLY A 415 -7.57 -4.65 -6.47
N TYR A 416 -8.08 -5.83 -6.81
CA TYR A 416 -9.51 -6.12 -6.86
C TYR A 416 -9.82 -7.31 -5.94
N LYS A 417 -10.85 -7.15 -5.12
CA LYS A 417 -11.48 -8.23 -4.35
C LYS A 417 -13.00 -8.18 -4.54
N GLY A 418 -13.60 -9.29 -4.96
CA GLY A 418 -15.04 -9.40 -5.17
C GLY A 418 -15.85 -9.25 -3.87
N GLY A 419 -17.06 -8.68 -3.97
CA GLY A 419 -17.90 -8.38 -2.82
C GLY A 419 -18.81 -9.52 -2.35
N ASN A 420 -19.09 -10.52 -3.21
CA ASN A 420 -20.11 -11.55 -2.95
C ASN A 420 -19.54 -12.94 -2.64
N GLY A 421 -18.22 -13.09 -2.52
CA GLY A 421 -17.58 -14.34 -2.14
C GLY A 421 -16.08 -14.17 -1.97
N GLU A 422 -15.50 -14.83 -0.95
CA GLU A 422 -14.05 -14.84 -0.70
C GLU A 422 -13.27 -15.54 -1.81
N THR A 423 -13.97 -16.17 -2.77
CA THR A 423 -13.45 -16.88 -3.93
C THR A 423 -13.04 -15.99 -5.10
N ASP A 424 -13.42 -14.70 -5.11
CA ASP A 424 -13.12 -13.80 -6.23
C ASP A 424 -11.99 -12.83 -5.85
N THR A 425 -10.78 -13.35 -5.89
CA THR A 425 -9.53 -12.66 -5.53
C THR A 425 -8.36 -13.29 -6.30
N GLY A 426 -7.29 -12.52 -6.47
CA GLY A 426 -6.03 -13.02 -7.04
C GLY A 426 -5.16 -13.80 -6.07
N TYR A 427 -5.41 -13.69 -4.75
CA TYR A 427 -4.60 -14.31 -3.70
C TYR A 427 -5.49 -14.85 -2.59
N PHE A 428 -5.15 -16.04 -2.10
CA PHE A 428 -5.86 -16.73 -1.03
C PHE A 428 -4.95 -16.97 0.18
N TYR A 429 -5.41 -16.52 1.34
CA TYR A 429 -4.84 -16.93 2.61
C TYR A 429 -5.64 -18.10 3.17
N ALA A 430 -5.01 -19.27 3.28
CA ALA A 430 -5.69 -20.50 3.64
C ALA A 430 -5.18 -21.06 4.98
N PRO A 431 -5.67 -20.55 6.14
CA PRO A 431 -5.20 -21.02 7.43
C PRO A 431 -5.67 -22.45 7.70
N TYR A 432 -4.77 -23.30 8.21
CA TYR A 432 -5.10 -24.63 8.72
C TYR A 432 -5.25 -24.62 10.24
N ILE A 433 -4.17 -24.29 10.96
CA ILE A 433 -4.17 -24.12 12.42
C ILE A 433 -3.66 -22.70 12.69
N PRO A 434 -4.52 -21.76 13.12
CA PRO A 434 -4.16 -20.34 13.16
C PRO A 434 -3.19 -20.01 14.29
N LEU A 435 -3.42 -20.52 15.51
CA LEU A 435 -2.54 -20.34 16.66
C LEU A 435 -2.66 -21.58 17.55
N MET A 436 -1.52 -22.08 18.02
CA MET A 436 -1.45 -23.17 19.00
C MET A 436 -0.42 -22.79 20.06
N SER A 437 -0.83 -22.87 21.33
CA SER A 437 0.10 -22.80 22.45
C SER A 437 0.40 -24.22 22.93
N SER A 438 1.66 -24.59 22.95
CA SER A 438 2.13 -25.77 23.67
C SER A 438 2.86 -25.24 24.92
N GLY A 439 2.18 -25.29 26.06
CA GLY A 439 2.76 -24.94 27.36
C GLY A 439 3.88 -25.89 27.76
#